data_AF-A0A0W0X3H0-F1
#
_entry.id   AF-A0A0W0X3H0-F1
#
_cell.length_a   1.000
_cell.length_b   1.000
_cell.length_c   1.000
_cell.angle_alpha   90.00
_cell.angle_beta   90.00
_cell.angle_gamma   90.00
#
_symmetry.space_group_name_H-M   'P 1'
#
loop_
_entity.id
_entity.type
_entity.pdbx_description
1 polymer ?
#
loop_
_entity_poly.entity_id
_entity_poly.type
_entity_poly.pdbx_seq_one_letter_code
_entity_poly.pdbx_strand_id
1 'polypeptide(L)'
;STPVIGIVKRQVFDIPLPKIEVTEHQAEVKYCECCNKTITAAFPAGVLAPVQYGEVIRSWSVYYQYQHFLFQKTGCNSCFMTCTEFNWLLQHGLDITGLPLIHWH
;
A
#
# COMPACT_ATOMS: atom_id res chain seq x y z
N SER A 1 39.19 18.10 -44.70
CA SER A 1 38.30 17.77 -43.58
C SER A 1 36.97 18.48 -43.80
N THR A 2 35.85 17.82 -43.54
CA THR A 2 34.50 18.34 -43.85
C THR A 2 33.89 18.99 -42.61
N PRO A 3 33.23 20.16 -42.71
CA PRO A 3 32.70 20.87 -41.55
C PRO A 3 31.42 20.21 -41.00
N VAL A 4 31.32 20.14 -39.67
CA VAL A 4 30.09 19.75 -38.98
C VAL A 4 29.09 20.92 -39.03
N ILE A 5 27.89 20.66 -39.54
CA ILE A 5 26.83 21.66 -39.76
C ILE A 5 25.76 21.71 -38.66
N GLY A 6 25.78 20.78 -37.71
CA GLY A 6 24.83 20.77 -36.59
C GLY A 6 24.89 19.48 -35.77
N ILE A 7 24.25 19.48 -34.61
CA ILE A 7 24.15 18.33 -33.70
C ILE A 7 22.68 18.10 -33.36
N VAL A 8 22.17 16.90 -33.64
CA VAL A 8 20.83 16.46 -33.21
C VAL A 8 20.98 15.56 -31.99
N LYS A 9 20.28 15.87 -30.90
CA LYS A 9 20.33 15.10 -29.65
C LYS A 9 19.05 14.28 -29.47
N ARG A 10 19.19 13.05 -28.99
CA ARG A 10 18.11 12.19 -28.50
C ARG A 10 18.54 11.61 -27.15
N GLN A 11 17.60 11.47 -26.21
CA GLN A 11 17.87 10.91 -24.89
C GLN A 11 16.95 9.73 -24.65
N VAL A 12 17.50 8.68 -24.07
CA VAL A 12 16.78 7.53 -23.53
C VAL A 12 17.07 7.52 -22.04
N PHE A 13 16.03 7.47 -21.23
CA PHE A 13 16.15 7.37 -19.79
C PHE A 13 15.62 6.00 -19.38
N ASP A 14 16.48 5.20 -18.78
CA ASP A 14 16.10 3.96 -18.12
C ASP A 14 16.02 4.19 -16.61
N ILE A 15 15.08 3.50 -15.97
CA ILE A 15 14.99 3.48 -14.51
C ILE A 15 15.87 2.32 -14.05
N PRO A 16 16.94 2.58 -13.26
CA PRO A 16 17.77 1.50 -12.74
C PRO A 16 16.92 0.57 -11.89
N LEU A 17 17.27 -0.71 -11.88
CA LEU A 17 16.53 -1.72 -11.11
C LEU A 17 16.41 -1.27 -9.65
N PRO A 18 15.19 -1.15 -9.10
CA PRO A 18 15.01 -0.70 -7.74
C PRO A 18 15.53 -1.75 -6.77
N LYS A 19 16.38 -1.34 -5.83
CA LYS A 19 16.72 -2.14 -4.67
C LYS A 19 15.60 -2.01 -3.65
N ILE A 20 14.90 -3.12 -3.36
CA ILE A 20 13.86 -3.14 -2.34
C ILE A 20 14.50 -3.51 -1.00
N GLU A 21 14.29 -2.66 -0.01
CA GLU A 21 14.69 -2.91 1.37
C GLU A 21 13.43 -3.13 2.22
N VAL A 22 13.45 -4.17 3.04
CA VAL A 22 12.31 -4.55 3.89
C VAL A 22 12.74 -4.39 5.33
N THR A 23 11.99 -3.58 6.08
CA THR A 23 12.12 -3.45 7.53
C THR A 23 10.96 -4.18 8.18
N GLU A 24 11.26 -5.25 8.91
CA GLU A 24 10.26 -5.96 9.71
C GLU A 24 10.12 -5.30 11.08
N HIS A 25 8.88 -5.02 11.47
CA HIS A 25 8.54 -4.60 12.82
C HIS A 25 7.89 -5.78 13.55
N GLN A 26 8.36 -6.09 14.76
CA GLN A 26 7.82 -7.16 15.59
C GLN A 26 7.20 -6.57 16.85
N ALA A 27 6.06 -7.12 17.26
CA ALA A 27 5.39 -6.78 18.51
C ALA A 27 5.30 -8.00 19.40
N GLU A 28 5.78 -7.88 20.64
CA GLU A 28 5.64 -8.95 21.62
C GLU A 28 4.17 -9.12 22.04
N VAL A 29 3.77 -10.37 22.22
CA VAL A 29 2.45 -10.73 22.74
C VAL A 29 2.65 -11.40 24.09
N LYS A 30 2.08 -10.83 25.16
CA LYS A 30 2.21 -11.33 26.53
C LYS A 30 0.84 -11.64 27.13
N TYR A 31 0.79 -12.70 27.92
CA TYR A 31 -0.40 -13.02 28.70
C TYR A 31 -0.30 -12.38 30.09
N CYS A 32 -1.29 -11.58 30.51
CA CYS A 32 -1.37 -11.13 31.91
C CYS A 32 -2.22 -12.09 32.71
N GLU A 33 -1.59 -12.74 33.69
CA GLU A 33 -2.28 -13.57 34.69
C GLU A 33 -3.21 -12.73 35.57
N CYS A 34 -2.90 -11.44 35.75
CA CYS A 34 -3.64 -10.49 36.57
C CYS A 34 -5.09 -10.25 36.09
N CYS A 35 -5.29 -10.18 34.78
CA CYS A 35 -6.55 -9.81 34.16
C CYS A 35 -7.03 -10.83 33.13
N ASN A 36 -6.31 -11.96 33.01
CA ASN A 36 -6.60 -13.10 32.14
C ASN A 36 -6.74 -12.70 30.65
N LYS A 37 -5.96 -11.70 30.22
CA LYS A 37 -5.98 -11.14 28.87
C LYS A 37 -4.62 -11.22 28.21
N THR A 38 -4.65 -11.33 26.89
CA THR A 38 -3.47 -11.20 26.03
C THR A 38 -3.27 -9.73 25.64
N ILE A 39 -2.07 -9.21 25.84
CA ILE A 39 -1.67 -7.85 25.52
C ILE A 39 -0.59 -7.92 24.45
N THR A 40 -0.78 -7.18 23.37
CA THR A 40 0.20 -7.03 22.29
C THR A 40 0.87 -5.67 22.39
N ALA A 41 2.19 -5.62 22.24
CA ALA A 41 2.94 -4.37 22.19
C ALA A 41 2.49 -3.51 20.99
N ALA A 42 2.52 -2.20 21.15
CA ALA A 42 2.16 -1.29 20.07
C ALA A 42 3.26 -1.26 18.99
N PHE A 43 2.84 -1.23 17.73
CA PHE A 43 3.75 -0.94 16.62
C PHE A 43 4.12 0.55 16.56
N PRO A 44 5.24 0.92 15.91
CA PRO A 44 5.56 2.31 15.64
C PRO A 44 4.47 3.03 14.85
N ALA A 45 4.35 4.34 15.05
CA ALA A 45 3.41 5.17 14.31
C ALA A 45 3.63 5.05 12.80
N GLY A 46 2.57 4.75 12.06
CA GLY A 46 2.61 4.57 10.61
C GLY A 46 2.76 3.12 10.13
N VAL A 47 2.97 2.14 11.02
CA VAL A 47 2.89 0.71 10.70
C VAL A 47 1.46 0.24 10.98
N LEU A 48 0.61 0.27 9.95
CA LEU A 48 -0.83 0.08 10.07
C LEU A 48 -1.31 -1.27 9.52
N ALA A 49 -0.53 -1.89 8.64
CA ALA A 49 -0.87 -3.15 8.00
C ALA A 49 0.28 -4.16 8.15
N PRO A 50 -0.02 -5.48 8.12
CA PRO A 50 1.00 -6.53 8.16
C PRO A 50 2.05 -6.42 7.05
N VAL A 51 1.63 -5.91 5.88
CA VAL A 51 2.51 -5.56 4.76
C VAL A 51 2.06 -4.21 4.21
N GLN A 52 2.98 -3.26 4.09
CA GLN A 52 2.69 -1.95 3.51
C GLN A 52 3.88 -1.41 2.71
N TYR A 53 3.58 -0.67 1.65
CA TYR A 53 4.59 -0.02 0.85
C TYR A 53 5.06 1.28 1.50
N GLY A 54 6.39 1.46 1.55
CA GLY A 54 7.02 2.71 1.95
C GLY A 54 6.69 3.86 0.99
N GLU A 55 6.94 5.08 1.45
CA GLU A 55 6.61 6.32 0.72
C GLU A 55 7.16 6.35 -0.70
N VAL A 56 8.41 5.90 -0.90
CA VAL A 56 9.05 5.87 -2.21
C VAL A 56 8.31 4.93 -3.17
N ILE A 57 7.98 3.71 -2.74
CA ILE A 57 7.23 2.76 -3.60
C ILE A 57 5.85 3.33 -3.94
N ARG A 58 5.19 4.01 -2.99
CA ARG A 58 3.92 4.68 -3.22
C ARG A 58 4.05 5.82 -4.25
N SER A 59 5.09 6.65 -4.17
CA SER A 59 5.31 7.73 -5.14
C SER A 59 5.56 7.18 -6.54
N TRP A 60 6.33 6.09 -6.66
CA TRP A 60 6.49 5.36 -7.92
C TRP A 60 5.17 4.80 -8.44
N SER A 61 4.33 4.19 -7.58
CA SER A 61 3.03 3.67 -8.04
C SER A 61 2.13 4.76 -8.62
N VAL A 62 2.15 5.95 -8.03
CA VAL A 62 1.41 7.12 -8.53
C VAL A 62 2.01 7.57 -9.86
N TYR A 63 3.34 7.74 -9.94
CA TYR A 63 4.02 8.12 -11.17
C TYR A 63 3.70 7.17 -12.32
N TYR A 64 3.79 5.85 -12.08
CA TYR A 64 3.47 4.84 -13.09
C TYR A 64 2.01 4.86 -13.49
N GLN A 65 1.07 5.06 -12.56
CA GLN A 65 -0.36 5.15 -12.87
C GLN A 65 -0.69 6.33 -13.79
N TYR A 66 0.03 7.46 -13.66
CA TYR A 66 -0.21 8.67 -14.45
C TYR A 66 0.53 8.68 -15.81
N GLN A 67 1.76 8.16 -15.87
CA GLN A 67 2.60 8.23 -17.09
C GLN A 67 2.46 7.01 -18.00
N HIS A 68 2.23 5.84 -17.42
CA HIS A 68 1.94 4.63 -18.14
C HIS A 68 0.49 4.30 -17.86
N PHE A 69 -0.35 4.20 -18.89
CA PHE A 69 -1.72 3.69 -18.76
C PHE A 69 -1.71 2.20 -18.38
N LEU A 70 -1.12 1.86 -17.22
CA LEU A 70 -1.40 0.65 -16.49
C LEU A 70 -2.83 0.84 -15.99
N PHE A 71 -3.78 0.54 -16.87
CA PHE A 71 -5.17 0.37 -16.48
C PHE A 71 -5.15 -0.59 -15.30
N GLN A 72 -5.46 -0.05 -14.12
CA GLN A 72 -5.94 -0.86 -13.03
C GLN A 72 -7.18 -1.53 -13.59
N LYS A 73 -7.05 -2.80 -14.01
CA LYS A 73 -8.24 -3.62 -14.27
C LYS A 73 -8.94 -3.68 -12.93
N THR A 74 -9.92 -2.81 -12.74
CA THR A 74 -10.97 -3.00 -11.76
C THR A 74 -11.51 -4.39 -12.03
N GLY A 75 -11.26 -5.29 -11.08
CA GLY A 75 -11.82 -6.62 -11.11
C GLY A 75 -13.34 -6.51 -11.22
N CYS A 76 -13.88 -7.23 -12.21
CA CYS A 76 -15.25 -7.70 -12.39
C CYS A 76 -16.39 -6.89 -11.72
N ASN A 77 -17.18 -6.20 -12.55
CA ASN A 77 -18.43 -5.49 -12.22
C ASN A 77 -19.62 -6.41 -11.84
N SER A 78 -19.40 -7.55 -11.16
CA SER A 78 -20.51 -8.36 -10.63
C SER A 78 -20.37 -8.74 -9.16
N CYS A 79 -19.34 -8.29 -8.45
CA CYS A 79 -19.25 -8.45 -7.00
C CYS A 79 -19.54 -7.09 -6.33
N PHE A 80 -20.83 -6.78 -6.22
CA PHE A 80 -21.32 -5.51 -5.72
C PHE A 80 -21.30 -5.53 -4.18
N MET A 81 -20.27 -4.88 -3.59
CA MET A 81 -20.07 -4.56 -2.15
C MET A 81 -19.75 -5.75 -1.20
N THR A 82 -18.74 -5.77 -0.31
CA THR A 82 -17.89 -4.75 0.32
C THR A 82 -16.51 -5.32 0.75
N CYS A 83 -15.40 -4.85 0.18
CA CYS A 83 -14.09 -4.86 0.87
C CYS A 83 -13.47 -3.47 0.96
N THR A 84 -13.87 -2.54 0.09
CA THR A 84 -13.37 -1.16 0.06
C THR A 84 -14.05 -0.24 1.07
N GLU A 85 -15.30 -0.50 1.47
CA GLU A 85 -16.00 0.35 2.45
C GLU A 85 -15.48 0.16 3.88
N PHE A 86 -15.03 -1.04 4.24
CA PHE A 86 -14.57 -1.33 5.60
C PHE A 86 -13.27 -0.59 5.95
N ASN A 87 -12.36 -0.42 4.97
CA ASN A 87 -11.10 0.29 5.18
C ASN A 87 -11.28 1.82 5.10
N TRP A 88 -12.30 2.30 4.36
CA TRP A 88 -12.64 3.72 4.29
C TRP A 88 -13.31 4.23 5.58
N LEU A 89 -14.21 3.44 6.19
CA LEU A 89 -14.89 3.79 7.44
C LEU A 89 -13.96 3.81 8.66
N LEU A 90 -12.96 2.92 8.70
CA LEU A 90 -11.95 2.90 9.77
C LEU A 90 -11.00 4.10 9.72
N GLN A 91 -10.78 4.71 8.55
CA GLN A 91 -9.91 5.87 8.38
C GLN A 91 -10.58 7.20 8.81
N HIS A 92 -11.89 7.22 9.01
CA HIS A 92 -12.69 8.41 9.35
C HIS A 92 -13.47 8.31 10.68
N GLY A 93 -13.33 7.23 11.45
CA GLY A 93 -13.79 7.16 12.84
C GLY A 93 -15.31 7.15 13.05
N LEU A 94 -16.08 6.62 12.09
CA LEU A 94 -17.51 6.42 12.25
C LEU A 94 -17.81 5.04 12.87
N ASP A 95 -18.72 5.01 13.84
CA ASP A 95 -19.11 3.83 14.62
C ASP A 95 -19.78 2.75 13.75
N ILE A 96 -19.25 1.52 13.80
CA ILE A 96 -19.66 0.36 13.00
C ILE A 96 -20.41 -0.71 13.81
N THR A 97 -20.84 -0.41 15.03
CA THR A 97 -21.53 -1.36 15.94
C THR A 97 -22.92 -1.84 15.46
N GLY A 98 -23.40 -1.37 14.30
CA GLY A 98 -24.74 -1.68 13.77
C GLY A 98 -24.82 -2.53 12.48
N LEU A 99 -23.70 -3.01 11.92
CA LEU A 99 -23.74 -3.77 10.66
C LEU A 99 -23.85 -5.30 10.89
N PRO A 100 -24.72 -6.02 10.15
CA PRO A 100 -24.98 -7.43 10.40
C PRO A 100 -23.76 -8.28 10.01
N LEU A 101 -23.28 -9.07 10.97
CA LEU A 101 -22.22 -10.07 10.80
C LEU A 101 -22.68 -11.15 9.82
N ILE A 102 -22.15 -11.14 8.60
CA ILE A 102 -22.31 -12.26 7.66
C ILE A 102 -21.31 -13.34 8.08
N HIS A 103 -21.87 -14.50 8.45
CA HIS A 103 -21.15 -15.74 8.75
C HIS A 103 -20.25 -16.17 7.58
N TRP A 104 -18.98 -16.43 7.87
CA TRP A 104 -18.03 -17.05 6.95
C TRP A 104 -18.18 -18.57 6.97
N HIS A 105 -18.26 -19.18 5.79
CA HIS A 105 -18.07 -20.61 5.58
C HIS A 105 -17.16 -20.85 4.38
#